data_AF-A0A0C2XTK1-F1
#
_entry.id   AF-A0A0C2XTK1-F1
#
_cell.length_a   1.000
_cell.length_b   1.000
_cell.length_c   1.000
_cell.angle_alpha   90.00
_cell.angle_beta   90.00
_cell.angle_gamma   90.00
#
_symmetry.space_group_name_H-M   'P 1'
#
loop_
_entity.id
_entity.type
_entity.pdbx_description
1 polymer ?
#
loop_
_entity_poly.entity_id
_entity_poly.type
_entity_poly.pdbx_seq_one_letter_code
_entity_poly.pdbx_strand_id
1 'polypeptide(L)'
;VAPPIYLYHPVFLQFRNMMHEAAQNIPSDFRVEVYNFLTSTAAIYQNKYLRRMSFELPLGRLLGRPIIHAIQSDGTSNDGCIFTSVSYHLALCLLVETENEIGTGGSDPTARGSYSTRKFWVNDKERYFVNNSCCPTFILSMAGPWLQIQGFVLVDDAVAQPLTDYIWLGGDADIEAQIDKVAKVLFALKRSLQSLETYYQNLSPSPDTDNISHLNPYITSFSTGTESVKFTYDGRLFPRGSTALFSAQSESGRKLVVKFTTKYNHDAHRLLANSGFAPTLYYASSCAVVPGYTMVVMERIGVDATEVDQRERTEEMYKKVEQAVDLLHDSGYVFGDLRLVNIVVGKGGDVYLVDFDWCGKENVDRYPITLNDTGAITWANGVGRGTLMRKEHDLYMLRCLKCDFLVVSLSFPDETHI
;
A
#
# COMPACT_ATOMS: atom_id res chain seq x y z
N VAL A 1 -3.11 -7.47 2.69
CA VAL A 1 -2.68 -6.61 1.57
C VAL A 1 -1.81 -5.51 2.13
N ALA A 2 -0.58 -5.33 1.66
CA ALA A 2 0.30 -4.25 2.13
C ALA A 2 -0.16 -2.88 1.59
N PRO A 3 0.28 -1.75 2.19
CA PRO A 3 0.05 -0.42 1.63
C PRO A 3 0.50 -0.29 0.17
N PRO A 4 -0.09 0.63 -0.61
CA PRO A 4 0.34 0.88 -1.99
C PRO A 4 1.81 1.22 -2.09
N ILE A 5 2.53 0.57 -3.00
CA ILE A 5 3.96 0.76 -3.19
C ILE A 5 4.32 2.19 -3.63
N TYR A 6 3.37 2.89 -4.24
CA TYR A 6 3.46 4.30 -4.61
C TYR A 6 3.72 5.23 -3.42
N LEU A 7 3.46 4.80 -2.18
CA LEU A 7 3.78 5.58 -0.98
C LEU A 7 5.28 5.69 -0.73
N TYR A 8 6.06 4.68 -1.13
CA TYR A 8 7.44 4.50 -0.69
C TYR A 8 8.47 5.00 -1.69
N HIS A 9 8.17 4.95 -2.99
CA HIS A 9 9.11 5.47 -3.98
C HIS A 9 8.43 6.07 -5.22
N PRO A 10 8.82 7.28 -5.66
CA PRO A 10 8.17 7.98 -6.78
C PRO A 10 8.35 7.29 -8.14
N VAL A 11 9.36 6.42 -8.31
CA VAL A 11 9.56 5.66 -9.55
C VAL A 11 8.34 4.80 -9.91
N PHE A 12 7.64 4.34 -8.87
CA PHE A 12 6.28 3.78 -8.83
C PHE A 12 5.31 4.50 -9.76
N LEU A 13 5.10 5.75 -9.39
CA LEU A 13 4.13 6.64 -10.00
C LEU A 13 4.60 7.10 -11.37
N GLN A 14 5.90 7.35 -11.53
CA GLN A 14 6.49 7.68 -12.83
C GLN A 14 6.18 6.59 -13.86
N PHE A 15 6.45 5.32 -13.53
CA PHE A 15 6.16 4.18 -14.40
C PHE A 15 4.69 4.17 -14.82
N ARG A 16 3.78 4.29 -13.84
CA ARG A 16 2.34 4.31 -14.08
C ARG A 16 1.92 5.47 -14.99
N ASN A 17 2.37 6.70 -14.70
CA ASN A 17 2.00 7.88 -15.47
C ASN A 17 2.44 7.73 -16.93
N MET A 18 3.66 7.25 -17.16
CA MET A 18 4.19 7.03 -18.51
C MET A 18 3.39 5.97 -19.29
N MET A 19 2.84 4.94 -18.64
CA MET A 19 1.95 3.99 -19.30
C MET A 19 0.62 4.61 -19.76
N HIS A 20 0.18 5.69 -19.12
CA HIS A 20 -1.04 6.42 -19.49
C HIS A 20 -0.79 7.55 -20.50
N GLU A 21 0.47 7.87 -20.81
CA GLU A 21 0.81 8.84 -21.84
C GLU A 21 0.45 8.34 -23.26
N ALA A 22 0.34 9.30 -24.18
CA ALA A 22 0.09 9.00 -25.59
C ALA A 22 1.28 8.23 -26.19
N ALA A 23 0.99 7.15 -26.92
CA ALA A 23 2.02 6.31 -27.54
C ALA A 23 2.89 7.11 -28.52
N GLN A 24 2.35 8.19 -29.11
CA GLN A 24 3.00 9.02 -30.12
C GLN A 24 4.35 9.60 -29.68
N ASN A 25 4.62 9.69 -28.37
CA ASN A 25 5.90 10.14 -27.83
C ASN A 25 7.01 9.06 -27.85
N ILE A 26 6.64 7.82 -28.17
CA ILE A 26 7.58 6.69 -28.29
C ILE A 26 8.22 6.73 -29.68
N PRO A 27 9.55 6.55 -29.81
CA PRO A 27 10.22 6.50 -31.11
C PRO A 27 9.75 5.33 -32.01
N SER A 28 9.80 5.51 -33.33
CA SER A 28 9.37 4.47 -34.30
C SER A 28 10.32 3.27 -34.34
N ASP A 29 11.63 3.50 -34.24
CA ASP A 29 12.64 2.45 -34.10
C ASP A 29 12.40 1.59 -32.86
N PHE A 30 12.00 2.21 -31.74
CA PHE A 30 11.62 1.47 -30.53
C PHE A 30 10.43 0.53 -30.78
N ARG A 31 9.42 0.95 -31.54
CA ARG A 31 8.29 0.07 -31.91
C ARG A 31 8.71 -1.11 -32.78
N VAL A 32 9.62 -0.88 -33.72
CA VAL A 32 10.17 -1.96 -34.56
C VAL A 32 10.91 -2.99 -33.68
N GLU A 33 11.67 -2.54 -32.68
CA GLU A 33 12.30 -3.44 -31.71
C GLU A 33 11.26 -4.22 -30.88
N VAL A 34 10.17 -3.56 -30.47
CA VAL A 34 9.06 -4.23 -29.77
C VAL A 34 8.44 -5.30 -30.65
N TYR A 35 8.16 -5.02 -31.92
CA TYR A 35 7.62 -6.02 -32.84
C TYR A 35 8.54 -7.26 -32.98
N ASN A 36 9.85 -7.04 -33.10
CA ASN A 36 10.82 -8.13 -33.13
C ASN A 36 10.81 -8.93 -31.83
N PHE A 37 10.68 -8.26 -30.68
CA PHE A 37 10.55 -8.90 -29.37
C PHE A 37 9.26 -9.73 -29.24
N LEU A 38 8.12 -9.23 -29.73
CA LEU A 38 6.87 -9.98 -29.79
C LEU A 38 7.04 -11.26 -30.63
N THR A 39 7.66 -11.14 -31.80
CA THR A 39 7.93 -12.28 -32.69
C THR A 39 8.76 -13.36 -32.00
N SER A 40 9.84 -12.98 -31.30
CA SER A 40 10.68 -13.94 -30.56
C SER A 40 9.94 -14.57 -29.38
N THR A 41 9.17 -13.79 -28.63
CA THR A 41 8.50 -14.29 -27.41
C THR A 41 7.28 -15.16 -27.72
N ALA A 42 6.62 -14.95 -28.86
CA ALA A 42 5.51 -15.75 -29.36
C ALA A 42 5.88 -17.18 -29.76
N ALA A 43 7.16 -17.46 -30.06
CA ALA A 43 7.60 -18.80 -30.41
C ALA A 43 7.51 -19.76 -29.22
N ILE A 44 7.35 -21.06 -29.52
CA ILE A 44 7.38 -22.14 -28.54
C ILE A 44 8.79 -22.72 -28.49
N TYR A 45 9.31 -22.88 -27.28
CA TYR A 45 10.66 -23.38 -27.04
C TYR A 45 10.64 -24.74 -26.34
N GLN A 46 11.64 -25.58 -26.65
CA GLN A 46 11.76 -26.91 -26.05
C GLN A 46 12.02 -26.86 -24.53
N ASN A 47 12.67 -25.80 -24.05
CA ASN A 47 13.00 -25.63 -22.65
C ASN A 47 13.20 -24.15 -22.29
N LYS A 48 13.16 -23.88 -20.98
CA LYS A 48 13.32 -22.55 -20.39
C LYS A 48 14.62 -21.85 -20.82
N TYR A 49 15.72 -22.58 -20.93
CA TYR A 49 17.01 -22.01 -21.35
C TYR A 49 16.95 -21.43 -22.77
N LEU A 50 16.41 -22.19 -23.73
CA LEU A 50 16.25 -21.71 -25.11
C LEU A 50 15.27 -20.53 -25.19
N ARG A 51 14.18 -20.56 -24.41
CA ARG A 51 13.26 -19.42 -24.32
C ARG A 51 14.00 -18.17 -23.83
N ARG A 52 14.73 -18.26 -22.72
CA ARG A 52 15.48 -17.12 -22.16
C ARG A 52 16.46 -16.53 -23.18
N MET A 53 17.27 -17.38 -23.80
CA MET A 53 18.26 -16.96 -24.81
C MET A 53 17.62 -16.22 -26.00
N SER A 54 16.34 -16.53 -26.33
CA SER A 54 15.64 -15.89 -27.45
C SER A 54 15.26 -14.43 -27.22
N PHE A 55 15.06 -14.03 -25.95
CA PHE A 55 14.52 -12.71 -25.63
C PHE A 55 15.44 -11.86 -24.76
N GLU A 56 16.47 -12.43 -24.12
CA GLU A 56 17.39 -11.71 -23.24
C GLU A 56 18.06 -10.51 -23.94
N LEU A 57 18.66 -10.73 -25.11
CA LEU A 57 19.30 -9.67 -25.89
C LEU A 57 18.28 -8.64 -26.43
N PRO A 58 17.17 -9.04 -27.09
CA PRO A 58 16.11 -8.11 -27.48
C PRO A 58 15.56 -7.27 -26.31
N LEU A 59 15.28 -7.87 -25.17
CA LEU A 59 14.79 -7.19 -23.98
C LEU A 59 15.83 -6.20 -23.44
N GLY A 60 17.11 -6.60 -23.40
CA GLY A 60 18.19 -5.72 -22.99
C GLY A 60 18.32 -4.48 -23.89
N ARG A 61 18.17 -4.64 -25.22
CA ARG A 61 18.15 -3.50 -26.17
C ARG A 61 16.98 -2.55 -25.90
N LEU A 62 15.78 -3.10 -25.75
CA LEU A 62 14.58 -2.31 -25.43
C LEU A 62 14.77 -1.54 -24.12
N LEU A 63 15.27 -2.19 -23.07
CA LEU A 63 15.51 -1.55 -21.79
C LEU A 63 16.74 -0.65 -21.77
N GLY A 64 17.60 -0.71 -22.79
CA GLY A 64 18.84 0.06 -22.88
C GLY A 64 19.93 -0.37 -21.90
N ARG A 65 19.84 -1.60 -21.35
CA ARG A 65 20.84 -2.20 -20.45
C ARG A 65 21.04 -3.67 -20.78
N PRO A 66 22.25 -4.22 -20.65
CA PRO A 66 22.44 -5.66 -20.69
C PRO A 66 21.70 -6.32 -19.51
N ILE A 67 21.06 -7.45 -19.79
CA ILE A 67 20.52 -8.32 -18.73
C ILE A 67 21.65 -9.26 -18.33
N ILE A 68 21.94 -9.31 -17.03
CA ILE A 68 23.04 -10.10 -16.48
C ILE A 68 22.46 -11.29 -15.73
N HIS A 69 23.07 -12.45 -15.89
CA HIS A 69 22.75 -13.62 -15.09
C HIS A 69 23.62 -13.63 -13.82
N ALA A 70 23.00 -13.49 -12.65
CA ALA A 70 23.72 -13.49 -11.38
C ALA A 70 23.51 -14.81 -10.62
N ILE A 71 24.61 -15.42 -10.19
CA ILE A 71 24.61 -16.56 -9.26
C ILE A 71 24.88 -16.00 -7.87
N GLN A 72 23.97 -16.21 -6.94
CA GLN A 72 24.13 -15.83 -5.54
C GLN A 72 25.11 -16.76 -4.82
N SER A 73 25.61 -16.32 -3.66
CA SER A 73 26.61 -17.06 -2.88
C SER A 73 26.16 -18.44 -2.40
N ASP A 74 24.86 -18.68 -2.32
CA ASP A 74 24.28 -19.97 -1.93
C ASP A 74 23.98 -20.90 -3.12
N GLY A 75 24.47 -20.55 -4.31
CA GLY A 75 24.31 -21.33 -5.54
C GLY A 75 22.98 -21.12 -6.26
N THR A 76 22.05 -20.34 -5.71
CA THR A 76 20.83 -19.97 -6.45
C THR A 76 21.13 -18.94 -7.52
N SER A 77 20.36 -18.93 -8.61
CA SER A 77 20.52 -17.96 -9.70
C SER A 77 19.17 -17.38 -10.10
N ASN A 78 19.19 -16.15 -10.57
CA ASN A 78 18.03 -15.53 -11.23
C ASN A 78 18.14 -15.74 -12.75
N ASP A 79 17.02 -15.59 -13.45
CA ASP A 79 17.04 -15.67 -14.91
C ASP A 79 17.64 -14.43 -15.56
N GLY A 80 17.61 -13.30 -14.86
CA GLY A 80 18.33 -12.11 -15.27
C GLY A 80 18.18 -10.97 -14.28
N CYS A 81 19.04 -9.97 -14.38
CA CYS A 81 18.97 -8.76 -13.56
C CYS A 81 19.66 -7.57 -14.24
N ILE A 82 19.29 -6.37 -13.79
CA ILE A 82 19.96 -5.11 -14.11
C ILE A 82 20.40 -4.49 -12.79
N PHE A 83 21.68 -4.14 -12.70
CA PHE A 83 22.26 -3.45 -11.56
C PHE A 83 22.72 -2.05 -11.93
N THR A 84 22.80 -1.17 -10.93
CA THR A 84 23.67 0.02 -10.98
C THR A 84 24.78 -0.11 -9.96
N SER A 85 25.98 0.28 -10.37
CA SER A 85 27.12 0.37 -9.45
C SER A 85 27.04 1.68 -8.64
N VAL A 86 27.27 1.58 -7.34
CA VAL A 86 27.42 2.72 -6.43
C VAL A 86 28.68 2.47 -5.61
N SER A 87 29.77 3.16 -5.96
CA SER A 87 31.11 2.86 -5.43
C SER A 87 31.52 1.39 -5.64
N TYR A 88 31.50 0.58 -4.58
CA TYR A 88 31.85 -0.84 -4.58
C TYR A 88 30.63 -1.75 -4.33
N HIS A 89 29.42 -1.19 -4.32
CA HIS A 89 28.16 -1.89 -4.10
C HIS A 89 27.33 -1.98 -5.40
N LEU A 90 26.44 -2.97 -5.49
CA LEU A 90 25.53 -3.16 -6.63
C LEU A 90 24.08 -3.05 -6.19
N ALA A 91 23.37 -2.01 -6.63
CA ALA A 91 21.94 -1.90 -6.39
C ALA A 91 21.15 -2.62 -7.49
N LEU A 92 20.25 -3.52 -7.10
CA LEU A 92 19.34 -4.23 -8.00
C LEU A 92 18.22 -3.29 -8.48
N CYS A 93 18.20 -2.98 -9.78
CA CYS A 93 17.16 -2.13 -10.38
C CYS A 93 16.04 -2.95 -11.03
N LEU A 94 16.39 -4.07 -11.66
CA LEU A 94 15.45 -5.02 -12.27
C LEU A 94 15.84 -6.45 -11.91
N LEU A 95 14.88 -7.26 -11.53
CA LEU A 95 14.99 -8.71 -11.49
C LEU A 95 14.08 -9.34 -12.56
N VAL A 96 14.60 -10.32 -13.28
CA VAL A 96 13.90 -11.07 -14.33
C VAL A 96 13.73 -12.51 -13.88
N GLU A 97 12.48 -12.99 -13.90
CA GLU A 97 12.13 -14.40 -13.64
C GLU A 97 11.25 -14.92 -14.77
N THR A 98 11.54 -16.14 -15.20
CA THR A 98 11.02 -16.67 -16.45
C THR A 98 10.62 -18.14 -16.29
N GLU A 99 9.56 -18.55 -16.95
CA GLU A 99 9.21 -19.95 -17.13
C GLU A 99 8.93 -20.25 -18.60
N ASN A 100 9.13 -21.51 -18.99
CA ASN A 100 8.99 -21.92 -20.39
C ASN A 100 7.57 -21.67 -20.89
N GLU A 101 6.57 -22.02 -20.09
CA GLU A 101 5.15 -21.76 -20.34
C GLU A 101 4.42 -21.62 -18.99
N ILE A 102 3.19 -21.10 -19.01
CA ILE A 102 2.31 -21.13 -17.83
C ILE A 102 2.13 -22.59 -17.39
N GLY A 103 2.28 -22.84 -16.08
CA GLY A 103 2.15 -24.18 -15.49
C GLY A 103 3.42 -25.03 -15.54
N THR A 104 4.53 -24.52 -16.09
CA THR A 104 5.84 -25.18 -16.04
C THR A 104 6.68 -24.69 -14.86
N GLY A 105 7.73 -25.43 -14.49
CA GLY A 105 8.73 -24.97 -13.50
C GLY A 105 8.34 -25.06 -12.02
N GLY A 106 7.18 -25.61 -11.68
CA GLY A 106 6.78 -25.95 -10.31
C GLY A 106 6.44 -24.76 -9.40
N SER A 107 6.64 -23.52 -9.84
CA SER A 107 6.12 -22.33 -9.18
C SER A 107 5.92 -21.17 -10.15
N ASP A 108 5.02 -20.26 -9.78
CA ASP A 108 4.72 -19.07 -10.55
C ASP A 108 5.91 -18.08 -10.54
N PRO A 109 6.33 -17.54 -11.71
CA PRO A 109 7.49 -16.66 -11.80
C PRO A 109 7.30 -15.33 -11.08
N THR A 110 6.07 -14.82 -10.92
CA THR A 110 5.82 -13.56 -10.19
C THR A 110 6.02 -13.74 -8.69
N ALA A 111 5.50 -14.83 -8.13
CA ALA A 111 5.74 -15.19 -6.75
C ALA A 111 7.25 -15.41 -6.51
N ARG A 112 7.91 -16.16 -7.40
CA ARG A 112 9.36 -16.41 -7.30
C ARG A 112 10.16 -15.11 -7.37
N GLY A 113 9.84 -14.21 -8.29
CA GLY A 113 10.51 -12.91 -8.41
C GLY A 113 10.48 -12.10 -7.12
N SER A 114 9.34 -12.07 -6.43
CA SER A 114 9.25 -11.38 -5.14
C SER A 114 10.17 -11.98 -4.06
N TYR A 115 10.28 -13.31 -4.00
CA TYR A 115 11.18 -14.00 -3.07
C TYR A 115 12.65 -13.84 -3.47
N SER A 116 12.98 -13.95 -4.76
CA SER A 116 14.33 -13.75 -5.29
C SER A 116 14.83 -12.33 -5.01
N THR A 117 13.98 -11.31 -5.21
CA THR A 117 14.33 -9.91 -4.90
C THR A 117 14.50 -9.70 -3.40
N ARG A 118 13.60 -10.22 -2.56
CA ARG A 118 13.77 -10.17 -1.10
C ARG A 118 15.09 -10.80 -0.69
N LYS A 119 15.38 -11.99 -1.21
CA LYS A 119 16.60 -12.75 -0.89
C LYS A 119 17.87 -11.99 -1.27
N PHE A 120 17.86 -11.32 -2.42
CA PHE A 120 18.96 -10.44 -2.83
C PHE A 120 19.22 -9.35 -1.78
N TRP A 121 18.17 -8.61 -1.40
CA TRP A 121 18.33 -7.47 -0.49
C TRP A 121 18.65 -7.86 0.95
N VAL A 122 18.15 -8.98 1.47
CA VAL A 122 18.47 -9.41 2.84
C VAL A 122 19.86 -10.04 2.99
N ASN A 123 20.64 -10.11 1.90
CA ASN A 123 22.04 -10.55 1.96
C ASN A 123 22.89 -9.50 2.68
N ASP A 124 23.80 -9.94 3.56
CA ASP A 124 24.67 -9.05 4.34
C ASP A 124 25.53 -8.10 3.48
N LYS A 125 25.82 -8.47 2.24
CA LYS A 125 26.55 -7.62 1.29
C LYS A 125 25.79 -6.36 0.89
N GLU A 126 24.46 -6.40 0.97
CA GLU A 126 23.58 -5.32 0.49
C GLU A 126 23.13 -4.37 1.61
N ARG A 127 23.69 -4.51 2.83
CA ARG A 127 23.39 -3.67 4.01
C ARG A 127 23.52 -2.17 3.72
N TYR A 128 24.41 -1.79 2.81
CA TYR A 128 24.55 -0.39 2.38
C TYR A 128 23.23 0.19 1.87
N PHE A 129 22.51 -0.54 1.02
CA PHE A 129 21.23 -0.06 0.48
C PHE A 129 20.08 -0.27 1.44
N VAL A 130 20.04 -1.41 2.14
CA VAL A 130 18.96 -1.75 3.09
C VAL A 130 18.87 -0.74 4.23
N ASN A 131 20.01 -0.25 4.73
CA ASN A 131 20.01 0.70 5.84
C ASN A 131 19.69 2.15 5.42
N ASN A 132 19.61 2.43 4.11
CA ASN A 132 19.52 3.80 3.58
C ASN A 132 18.39 4.02 2.57
N SER A 133 17.68 2.97 2.18
CA SER A 133 16.60 3.03 1.18
C SER A 133 15.56 1.95 1.46
N CYS A 134 14.34 2.12 0.95
CA CYS A 134 13.36 1.04 0.89
C CYS A 134 13.64 0.00 -0.21
N CYS A 135 14.87 -0.02 -0.76
CA CYS A 135 15.30 -0.92 -1.83
C CYS A 135 14.30 -1.03 -3.02
N PRO A 136 13.83 0.08 -3.61
CA PRO A 136 12.86 0.05 -4.71
C PRO A 136 13.41 -0.73 -5.90
N THR A 137 12.71 -1.77 -6.34
CA THR A 137 13.15 -2.67 -7.42
C THR A 137 11.99 -2.97 -8.36
N PHE A 138 12.24 -3.05 -9.67
CA PHE A 138 11.27 -3.63 -10.60
C PHE A 138 11.46 -5.14 -10.71
N ILE A 139 10.38 -5.88 -10.91
CA ILE A 139 10.41 -7.31 -11.21
C ILE A 139 9.68 -7.49 -12.54
N LEU A 140 10.37 -8.09 -13.52
CA LEU A 140 9.78 -8.50 -14.79
C LEU A 140 9.64 -10.01 -14.78
N SER A 141 8.40 -10.49 -14.82
CA SER A 141 8.09 -11.91 -14.83
C SER A 141 7.56 -12.32 -16.19
N MET A 142 8.02 -13.46 -16.70
CA MET A 142 7.53 -14.04 -17.94
C MET A 142 7.18 -15.52 -17.79
N ALA A 143 6.05 -15.94 -18.37
CA ALA A 143 5.71 -17.35 -18.51
C ALA A 143 5.20 -17.56 -19.94
N GLY A 144 5.99 -18.21 -20.79
CA GLY A 144 5.66 -18.25 -22.22
C GLY A 144 5.65 -16.83 -22.83
N PRO A 145 4.63 -16.47 -23.63
CA PRO A 145 4.44 -15.12 -24.17
C PRO A 145 3.62 -14.20 -23.22
N TRP A 146 3.59 -14.47 -21.91
CA TRP A 146 2.93 -13.59 -20.94
C TRP A 146 3.96 -12.80 -20.16
N LEU A 147 3.78 -11.48 -20.04
CA LEU A 147 4.67 -10.59 -19.31
C LEU A 147 3.92 -9.82 -18.22
N GLN A 148 4.53 -9.69 -17.04
CA GLN A 148 4.03 -8.84 -15.96
C GLN A 148 5.17 -8.02 -15.36
N ILE A 149 4.89 -6.76 -15.02
CA ILE A 149 5.78 -5.91 -14.23
C ILE A 149 5.21 -5.75 -12.82
N GLN A 150 6.05 -6.00 -11.82
CA GLN A 150 5.78 -5.69 -10.42
C GLN A 150 6.78 -4.66 -9.91
N GLY A 151 6.37 -3.90 -8.90
CA GLY A 151 7.28 -3.11 -8.08
C GLY A 151 7.54 -3.84 -6.76
N PHE A 152 8.72 -3.66 -6.21
CA PHE A 152 9.15 -4.22 -4.92
C PHE A 152 9.74 -3.11 -4.04
N VAL A 153 9.43 -3.13 -2.75
CA VAL A 153 10.13 -2.38 -1.70
C VAL A 153 10.33 -3.25 -0.47
N LEU A 154 11.40 -2.96 0.28
CA LEU A 154 11.68 -3.50 1.59
C LEU A 154 11.40 -2.43 2.64
N VAL A 155 10.31 -2.59 3.39
CA VAL A 155 9.89 -1.70 4.48
C VAL A 155 9.80 -2.52 5.78
N ASP A 156 8.75 -2.40 6.59
CA ASP A 156 8.49 -3.32 7.72
C ASP A 156 8.47 -4.81 7.30
N ASP A 157 8.14 -5.07 6.04
CA ASP A 157 8.20 -6.37 5.38
C ASP A 157 8.50 -6.15 3.88
N ALA A 158 8.76 -7.23 3.16
CA ALA A 158 8.89 -7.21 1.71
C ALA A 158 7.51 -7.02 1.06
N VAL A 159 7.35 -5.95 0.29
CA VAL A 159 6.11 -5.64 -0.44
C VAL A 159 6.39 -5.73 -1.93
N ALA A 160 5.80 -6.72 -2.59
CA ALA A 160 5.73 -6.80 -4.04
C ALA A 160 4.29 -6.59 -4.50
N GLN A 161 4.08 -5.71 -5.48
CA GLN A 161 2.76 -5.40 -6.03
C GLN A 161 2.79 -5.34 -7.56
N PRO A 162 1.79 -5.92 -8.25
CA PRO A 162 1.69 -5.80 -9.70
C PRO A 162 1.46 -4.34 -10.09
N LEU A 163 2.26 -3.87 -11.05
CA LEU A 163 2.11 -2.57 -11.70
C LEU A 163 1.37 -2.70 -13.05
N THR A 164 1.37 -3.91 -13.62
CA THR A 164 0.58 -4.28 -14.79
C THR A 164 -0.17 -5.58 -14.52
N ASP A 165 -1.22 -5.83 -15.29
CA ASP A 165 -1.75 -7.18 -15.46
C ASP A 165 -0.75 -8.06 -16.24
N TYR A 166 -1.10 -9.33 -16.46
CA TYR A 166 -0.42 -10.17 -17.44
C TYR A 166 -0.74 -9.69 -18.86
N ILE A 167 0.30 -9.23 -19.56
CA ILE A 167 0.23 -8.72 -20.92
C ILE A 167 0.58 -9.85 -21.87
N TRP A 168 -0.33 -10.14 -22.81
CA TRP A 168 -0.12 -11.09 -23.89
C TRP A 168 0.85 -10.52 -24.94
N LEU A 169 1.87 -11.30 -25.29
CA LEU A 169 2.90 -10.98 -26.29
C LEU A 169 2.82 -11.85 -27.56
N GLY A 170 1.93 -12.85 -27.59
CA GLY A 170 1.90 -13.89 -28.62
C GLY A 170 1.21 -13.52 -29.93
N GLY A 171 1.07 -12.23 -30.25
CA GLY A 171 0.35 -11.73 -31.43
C GLY A 171 -1.15 -11.50 -31.20
N ASP A 172 -1.71 -10.48 -31.86
CA ASP A 172 -3.13 -10.10 -31.82
C ASP A 172 -3.65 -9.87 -33.25
N ALA A 173 -4.97 -9.91 -33.44
CA ALA A 173 -5.58 -9.53 -34.72
C ALA A 173 -5.29 -8.06 -35.07
N ASP A 174 -5.17 -7.20 -34.05
CA ASP A 174 -4.66 -5.84 -34.17
C ASP A 174 -3.23 -5.75 -33.60
N ILE A 175 -2.27 -6.20 -34.42
CA ILE A 175 -0.85 -6.22 -34.05
C ILE A 175 -0.29 -4.82 -33.75
N GLU A 176 -0.78 -3.78 -34.42
CA GLU A 176 -0.32 -2.41 -34.21
C GLU A 176 -0.73 -1.89 -32.83
N ALA A 177 -2.00 -2.13 -32.43
CA ALA A 177 -2.45 -1.80 -31.08
C ALA A 177 -1.69 -2.57 -30.00
N GLN A 178 -1.35 -3.85 -30.26
CA GLN A 178 -0.53 -4.64 -29.34
C GLN A 178 0.90 -4.10 -29.23
N ILE A 179 1.53 -3.73 -30.35
CA ILE A 179 2.85 -3.09 -30.37
C ILE A 179 2.80 -1.81 -29.54
N ASP A 180 1.81 -0.95 -29.73
CA ASP A 180 1.68 0.30 -28.97
C ASP A 180 1.49 0.03 -27.46
N LYS A 181 0.66 -0.95 -27.09
CA LYS A 181 0.46 -1.34 -25.69
C LYS A 181 1.75 -1.81 -25.02
N VAL A 182 2.48 -2.70 -25.68
CA VAL A 182 3.74 -3.27 -25.15
C VAL A 182 4.86 -2.22 -25.17
N ALA A 183 4.90 -1.38 -26.20
CA ALA A 183 5.85 -0.28 -26.30
C ALA A 183 5.69 0.69 -25.13
N LYS A 184 4.46 1.07 -24.76
CA LYS A 184 4.22 1.92 -23.57
C LYS A 184 4.80 1.33 -22.30
N VAL A 185 4.58 0.03 -22.06
CA VAL A 185 5.06 -0.66 -20.85
C VAL A 185 6.58 -0.73 -20.82
N LEU A 186 7.21 -1.18 -21.91
CA LEU A 186 8.68 -1.34 -21.95
C LEU A 186 9.41 0.00 -22.00
N PHE A 187 8.83 1.02 -22.65
CA PHE A 187 9.38 2.36 -22.67
C PHE A 187 9.26 3.05 -21.30
N ALA A 188 8.11 2.90 -20.62
CA ALA A 188 7.95 3.33 -19.23
C ALA A 188 8.99 2.65 -18.33
N LEU A 189 9.15 1.32 -18.45
CA LEU A 189 10.15 0.58 -17.66
C LEU A 189 11.57 1.07 -17.95
N LYS A 190 11.95 1.26 -19.21
CA LYS A 190 13.25 1.80 -19.63
C LYS A 190 13.58 3.12 -18.93
N ARG A 191 12.61 4.04 -18.88
CA ARG A 191 12.76 5.39 -18.32
C ARG A 191 12.73 5.37 -16.79
N SER A 192 11.87 4.55 -16.20
CA SER A 192 11.83 4.32 -14.76
C SER A 192 13.11 3.67 -14.23
N LEU A 193 13.71 2.73 -14.97
CA LEU A 193 15.03 2.18 -14.62
C LEU A 193 16.10 3.27 -14.62
N GLN A 194 16.09 4.19 -15.59
CA GLN A 194 17.03 5.32 -15.60
C GLN A 194 16.89 6.22 -14.36
N SER A 195 15.65 6.52 -13.97
CA SER A 195 15.38 7.29 -12.75
C SER A 195 15.78 6.54 -11.48
N LEU A 196 15.59 5.22 -11.45
CA LEU A 196 15.98 4.37 -10.33
C LEU A 196 17.50 4.26 -10.17
N GLU A 197 18.23 4.09 -11.27
CA GLU A 197 19.69 4.11 -11.29
C GLU A 197 20.22 5.46 -10.77
N THR A 198 19.63 6.56 -11.25
CA THR A 198 19.94 7.91 -10.80
C THR A 198 19.69 8.07 -9.29
N TYR A 199 18.58 7.52 -8.78
CA TYR A 199 18.28 7.54 -7.35
C TYR A 199 19.38 6.83 -6.54
N TYR A 200 19.75 5.61 -6.92
CA TYR A 200 20.78 4.85 -6.21
C TYR A 200 22.16 5.49 -6.30
N GLN A 201 22.53 6.05 -7.45
CA GLN A 201 23.80 6.77 -7.63
C GLN A 201 23.92 8.03 -6.77
N ASN A 202 22.79 8.66 -6.45
CA ASN A 202 22.71 9.83 -5.57
C ASN A 202 22.36 9.47 -4.13
N LEU A 203 22.25 8.18 -3.80
CA LEU A 203 21.91 7.73 -2.45
C LEU A 203 23.02 8.15 -1.49
N SER A 204 22.66 8.99 -0.52
CA SER A 204 23.58 9.47 0.51
C SER A 204 23.21 8.80 1.82
N PRO A 205 24.10 7.98 2.41
CA PRO A 205 23.82 7.33 3.67
C PRO A 205 23.53 8.34 4.77
N SER A 206 22.56 8.01 5.63
CA SER A 206 22.32 8.79 6.84
C SER A 206 23.53 8.66 7.78
N PRO A 207 24.03 9.75 8.38
CA PRO A 207 25.02 9.66 9.44
C PRO A 207 24.46 9.03 10.72
N ASP A 208 23.14 9.12 10.90
CA ASP A 208 22.40 8.45 11.97
C ASP A 208 22.03 7.03 11.54
N THR A 209 22.56 6.03 12.26
CA THR A 209 22.35 4.60 12.02
C THR A 209 20.96 4.12 12.42
N ASP A 210 20.25 4.88 13.26
CA ASP A 210 18.89 4.56 13.71
C ASP A 210 17.83 5.23 12.82
N ASN A 211 18.25 5.90 11.74
CA ASN A 211 17.36 6.60 10.82
C ASN A 211 16.53 5.62 9.96
N ILE A 212 15.27 5.48 10.33
CA ILE A 212 14.27 4.65 9.62
C ILE A 212 13.38 5.45 8.66
N SER A 213 13.72 6.71 8.34
CA SER A 213 12.88 7.56 7.48
C SER A 213 12.62 6.94 6.10
N HIS A 214 13.60 6.19 5.57
CA HIS A 214 13.50 5.49 4.29
C HIS A 214 12.45 4.37 4.28
N LEU A 215 12.00 3.89 5.43
CA LEU A 215 10.92 2.90 5.57
C LEU A 215 9.52 3.53 5.57
N ASN A 216 9.44 4.85 5.70
CA ASN A 216 8.19 5.60 5.74
C ASN A 216 7.81 6.14 4.35
N PRO A 217 6.54 6.57 4.16
CA PRO A 217 6.14 7.22 2.92
C PRO A 217 7.00 8.46 2.63
N TYR A 218 7.26 8.74 1.35
CA TYR A 218 8.02 9.95 0.98
C TYR A 218 7.18 11.24 1.00
N ILE A 219 5.88 11.13 1.28
CA ILE A 219 4.94 12.25 1.37
C ILE A 219 5.02 12.85 2.77
N THR A 220 5.69 14.00 2.91
CA THR A 220 6.02 14.62 4.21
C THR A 220 5.38 16.00 4.40
N SER A 221 4.37 16.34 3.59
CA SER A 221 3.64 17.60 3.73
C SER A 221 2.22 17.51 3.18
N PHE A 222 1.38 18.45 3.62
CA PHE A 222 0.06 18.72 3.05
C PHE A 222 -0.18 20.23 3.00
N SER A 223 -1.13 20.68 2.18
CA SER A 223 -1.44 22.10 2.02
C SER A 223 -2.91 22.38 2.30
N THR A 224 -3.19 23.40 3.12
CA THR A 224 -4.55 23.84 3.48
C THR A 224 -4.99 25.08 2.69
N GLY A 225 -4.45 25.27 1.49
CA GLY A 225 -4.70 26.45 0.64
C GLY A 225 -3.85 27.66 1.04
N THR A 226 -3.87 28.05 2.31
CA THR A 226 -3.11 29.21 2.81
C THR A 226 -1.71 28.86 3.30
N GLU A 227 -1.49 27.63 3.75
CA GLU A 227 -0.22 27.20 4.33
C GLU A 227 0.15 25.78 3.89
N SER A 228 1.46 25.52 3.80
CA SER A 228 2.01 24.18 3.62
C SER A 228 2.56 23.71 4.96
N VAL A 229 2.02 22.61 5.48
CA VAL A 229 2.43 22.01 6.75
C VAL A 229 3.32 20.82 6.44
N LYS A 230 4.58 20.91 6.88
CA LYS A 230 5.54 19.80 6.82
C LYS A 230 5.54 18.99 8.11
N PHE A 231 5.85 17.71 7.98
CA PHE A 231 5.92 16.78 9.10
C PHE A 231 6.95 15.67 8.83
N THR A 232 7.42 15.05 9.90
CA THR A 232 8.28 13.87 9.88
C THR A 232 7.54 12.68 10.46
N TYR A 233 7.75 11.49 9.91
CA TYR A 233 7.15 10.26 10.42
C TYR A 233 7.94 9.72 11.62
N ASP A 234 7.23 9.30 12.66
CA ASP A 234 7.82 8.52 13.77
C ASP A 234 7.85 7.02 13.44
N GLY A 235 7.02 6.59 12.48
CA GLY A 235 6.84 5.20 12.10
C GLY A 235 5.38 4.80 11.93
N ARG A 236 5.16 3.52 11.67
CA ARG A 236 3.83 2.96 11.47
C ARG A 236 3.15 2.65 12.80
N LEU A 237 1.86 2.98 12.92
CA LEU A 237 1.10 2.71 14.15
C LEU A 237 0.78 1.22 14.34
N PHE A 238 0.53 0.51 13.24
CA PHE A 238 0.25 -0.93 13.24
C PHE A 238 1.27 -1.66 12.38
N PRO A 239 2.42 -2.08 12.94
CA PRO A 239 3.42 -2.87 12.23
C PRO A 239 2.79 -4.13 11.65
N ARG A 240 3.07 -4.43 10.37
CA ARG A 240 2.51 -5.59 9.62
C ARG A 240 1.00 -5.54 9.33
N GLY A 241 0.31 -4.46 9.70
CA GLY A 241 -1.08 -4.22 9.32
C GLY A 241 -1.24 -3.95 7.81
N SER A 242 -2.45 -4.12 7.29
CA SER A 242 -2.78 -3.72 5.91
C SER A 242 -3.03 -2.21 5.78
N THR A 243 -3.36 -1.55 6.87
CA THR A 243 -3.72 -0.13 6.92
C THR A 243 -2.49 0.77 6.79
N ALA A 244 -2.51 1.71 5.86
CA ALA A 244 -1.48 2.72 5.69
C ALA A 244 -1.68 3.86 6.71
N LEU A 245 -1.35 3.59 7.99
CA LEU A 245 -1.54 4.50 9.12
C LEU A 245 -0.22 4.73 9.87
N PHE A 246 0.17 6.00 9.98
CA PHE A 246 1.50 6.40 10.45
C PHE A 246 1.40 7.47 11.55
N SER A 247 2.27 7.40 12.55
CA SER A 247 2.51 8.49 13.50
C SER A 247 3.47 9.49 12.86
N ALA A 248 3.21 10.77 13.08
CA ALA A 248 4.06 11.84 12.61
C ALA A 248 4.07 13.02 13.58
N GLN A 249 5.04 13.91 13.39
CA GLN A 249 5.11 15.18 14.09
C GLN A 249 5.33 16.31 13.08
N SER A 250 4.53 17.38 13.16
CA SER A 250 4.75 18.58 12.35
C SER A 250 5.97 19.37 12.81
N GLU A 251 6.49 20.27 11.98
CA GLU A 251 7.56 21.20 12.37
C GLU A 251 7.22 22.07 13.60
N SER A 252 5.93 22.35 13.87
CA SER A 252 5.48 23.08 15.07
C SER A 252 5.36 22.21 16.33
N GLY A 253 5.79 20.94 16.28
CA GLY A 253 5.76 19.99 17.40
C GLY A 253 4.43 19.26 17.60
N ARG A 254 3.39 19.56 16.80
CA ARG A 254 2.08 18.89 16.87
C ARG A 254 2.18 17.41 16.49
N LYS A 255 1.59 16.54 17.30
CA LYS A 255 1.49 15.10 17.04
C LYS A 255 0.34 14.79 16.08
N LEU A 256 0.63 14.00 15.05
CA LEU A 256 -0.25 13.72 13.93
C LEU A 256 -0.41 12.22 13.71
N VAL A 257 -1.56 11.86 13.14
CA VAL A 257 -1.77 10.58 12.47
C VAL A 257 -2.00 10.86 11.00
N VAL A 258 -1.26 10.17 10.13
CA VAL A 258 -1.39 10.25 8.68
C VAL A 258 -1.92 8.91 8.17
N LYS A 259 -3.12 8.93 7.58
CA LYS A 259 -3.79 7.76 6.98
C LYS A 259 -3.85 7.92 5.47
N PHE A 260 -3.61 6.83 4.75
CA PHE A 260 -3.94 6.72 3.33
C PHE A 260 -5.02 5.65 3.14
N THR A 261 -6.17 6.04 2.60
CA THR A 261 -7.32 5.14 2.42
C THR A 261 -8.09 5.46 1.14
N THR A 262 -8.81 4.49 0.59
CA THR A 262 -9.57 4.64 -0.67
C THR A 262 -10.95 5.28 -0.46
N LYS A 263 -11.52 5.20 0.75
CA LYS A 263 -12.78 5.84 1.12
C LYS A 263 -12.63 6.51 2.48
N TYR A 264 -13.13 7.74 2.61
CA TYR A 264 -13.12 8.46 3.89
C TYR A 264 -14.24 9.49 3.96
N ASN A 265 -15.07 9.41 4.99
CA ASN A 265 -16.13 10.39 5.22
C ASN A 265 -15.62 11.55 6.08
N HIS A 266 -14.97 12.51 5.43
CA HIS A 266 -14.39 13.67 6.11
C HIS A 266 -15.44 14.64 6.67
N ASP A 267 -16.66 14.67 6.11
CA ASP A 267 -17.76 15.50 6.61
C ASP A 267 -18.29 14.98 7.96
N ALA A 268 -18.52 13.67 8.06
CA ALA A 268 -18.90 13.02 9.32
C ALA A 268 -17.80 13.15 10.39
N HIS A 269 -16.53 13.02 9.99
CA HIS A 269 -15.40 13.27 10.90
C HIS A 269 -15.42 14.72 11.41
N ARG A 270 -15.51 15.72 10.51
CA ARG A 270 -15.56 17.14 10.92
C ARG A 270 -16.74 17.44 11.85
N LEU A 271 -17.91 16.85 11.57
CA LEU A 271 -19.10 16.99 12.42
C LEU A 271 -18.82 16.56 13.86
N LEU A 272 -18.23 15.37 14.05
CA LEU A 272 -17.89 14.87 15.38
C LEU A 272 -16.73 15.64 16.02
N ALA A 273 -15.70 16.00 15.23
CA ALA A 273 -14.56 16.75 15.73
C ALA A 273 -14.97 18.12 16.28
N ASN A 274 -15.85 18.84 15.56
CA ASN A 274 -16.39 20.14 16.00
C ASN A 274 -17.21 20.04 17.30
N SER A 275 -17.66 18.85 17.67
CA SER A 275 -18.44 18.58 18.89
C SER A 275 -17.62 17.86 19.97
N GLY A 276 -16.31 17.68 19.76
CA GLY A 276 -15.42 17.02 20.73
C GLY A 276 -15.51 15.49 20.78
N PHE A 277 -16.13 14.86 19.77
CA PHE A 277 -16.32 13.40 19.70
C PHE A 277 -15.42 12.69 18.69
N ALA A 278 -14.56 13.42 17.98
CA ALA A 278 -13.53 12.87 17.11
C ALA A 278 -12.26 13.73 17.18
N PRO A 279 -11.07 13.21 16.82
CA PRO A 279 -9.86 14.01 16.78
C PRO A 279 -9.99 15.19 15.82
N THR A 280 -9.19 16.24 16.02
CA THR A 280 -9.15 17.35 15.05
C THR A 280 -8.69 16.84 13.68
N LEU A 281 -9.50 17.07 12.63
CA LEU A 281 -9.13 16.75 11.24
C LEU A 281 -8.41 17.93 10.56
N TYR A 282 -7.11 17.78 10.32
CA TYR A 282 -6.29 18.84 9.70
C TYR A 282 -6.34 18.84 8.18
N TYR A 283 -6.42 17.66 7.56
CA TYR A 283 -6.42 17.52 6.11
C TYR A 283 -7.14 16.24 5.68
N ALA A 284 -7.92 16.31 4.62
CA ALA A 284 -8.50 15.16 3.95
C ALA A 284 -8.73 15.51 2.47
N SER A 285 -7.92 14.97 1.58
CA SER A 285 -8.07 15.19 0.14
C SER A 285 -7.40 14.08 -0.68
N SER A 286 -7.74 14.02 -1.96
CA SER A 286 -7.15 13.08 -2.92
C SER A 286 -5.63 13.17 -2.92
N CYS A 287 -4.97 12.03 -2.81
CA CYS A 287 -3.52 11.90 -2.86
C CYS A 287 -3.10 11.77 -4.33
N ALA A 288 -2.59 12.85 -4.93
CA ALA A 288 -2.13 12.83 -6.32
C ALA A 288 -1.01 11.79 -6.57
N VAL A 289 -0.24 11.46 -5.51
CA VAL A 289 0.86 10.51 -5.55
C VAL A 289 0.40 9.06 -5.56
N VAL A 290 -0.77 8.77 -4.98
CA VAL A 290 -1.30 7.41 -4.84
C VAL A 290 -2.69 7.38 -5.47
N PRO A 291 -2.80 7.02 -6.76
CA PRO A 291 -4.06 7.07 -7.48
C PRO A 291 -5.18 6.30 -6.78
N GLY A 292 -6.34 6.95 -6.59
CA GLY A 292 -7.50 6.37 -5.91
C GLY A 292 -7.46 6.39 -4.38
N TYR A 293 -6.42 7.00 -3.78
CA TYR A 293 -6.31 7.16 -2.33
C TYR A 293 -6.56 8.61 -1.90
N THR A 294 -7.13 8.76 -0.72
CA THR A 294 -7.23 10.00 0.07
C THR A 294 -6.14 9.98 1.13
N MET A 295 -5.41 11.09 1.25
CA MET A 295 -4.53 11.35 2.39
C MET A 295 -5.35 12.08 3.45
N VAL A 296 -5.36 11.53 4.66
CA VAL A 296 -6.05 12.08 5.83
C VAL A 296 -5.00 12.37 6.89
N VAL A 297 -4.96 13.59 7.39
CA VAL A 297 -4.09 14.00 8.50
C VAL A 297 -4.96 14.50 9.63
N MET A 298 -4.82 13.87 10.80
CA MET A 298 -5.61 14.18 11.99
C MET A 298 -4.73 14.25 13.23
N GLU A 299 -5.29 14.73 14.32
CA GLU A 299 -4.62 14.78 15.62
C GLU A 299 -4.33 13.38 16.16
N ARG A 300 -3.12 13.20 16.70
CA ARG A 300 -2.80 11.99 17.45
C ARG A 300 -3.19 12.17 18.91
N ILE A 301 -4.21 11.43 19.33
CA ILE A 301 -4.79 11.48 20.67
C ILE A 301 -4.75 10.10 21.33
N GLY A 302 -4.68 10.09 22.67
CA GLY A 302 -5.06 8.95 23.50
C GLY A 302 -4.40 7.60 23.21
N VAL A 303 -5.10 6.54 23.63
CA VAL A 303 -4.83 5.12 23.36
C VAL A 303 -6.12 4.43 22.90
N ASP A 304 -6.00 3.33 22.16
CA ASP A 304 -7.14 2.52 21.74
C ASP A 304 -7.88 1.96 22.96
N ALA A 305 -9.22 1.96 22.93
CA ALA A 305 -10.02 1.45 24.04
C ALA A 305 -9.79 -0.04 24.32
N THR A 306 -9.27 -0.81 23.36
CA THR A 306 -8.83 -2.19 23.56
C THR A 306 -7.61 -2.33 24.46
N GLU A 307 -6.75 -1.30 24.53
CA GLU A 307 -5.57 -1.25 25.41
C GLU A 307 -5.90 -0.76 26.82
N VAL A 308 -7.05 -0.10 27.00
CA VAL A 308 -7.56 0.32 28.30
C VAL A 308 -8.07 -0.89 29.07
N ASP A 309 -7.66 -1.02 30.34
CA ASP A 309 -8.11 -2.09 31.23
C ASP A 309 -9.64 -2.10 31.27
N GLN A 310 -10.24 -3.28 31.23
CA GLN A 310 -11.70 -3.39 31.20
C GLN A 310 -12.37 -2.74 32.42
N ARG A 311 -11.67 -2.68 33.56
CA ARG A 311 -12.12 -2.01 34.80
C ARG A 311 -12.13 -0.49 34.70
N GLU A 312 -11.31 0.07 33.81
CA GLU A 312 -11.23 1.51 33.58
C GLU A 312 -12.22 2.00 32.52
N ARG A 313 -12.91 1.08 31.83
CA ARG A 313 -13.99 1.42 30.90
C ARG A 313 -15.25 1.71 31.72
N THR A 314 -15.72 2.94 31.69
CA THR A 314 -16.85 3.39 32.50
C THR A 314 -18.15 3.48 31.71
N GLU A 315 -19.28 3.49 32.40
CA GLU A 315 -20.59 3.77 31.78
C GLU A 315 -20.60 5.13 31.05
N GLU A 316 -19.93 6.13 31.62
CA GLU A 316 -19.76 7.45 31.02
C GLU A 316 -19.01 7.40 29.68
N MET A 317 -18.05 6.46 29.52
CA MET A 317 -17.37 6.23 28.25
C MET A 317 -18.36 5.85 27.15
N TYR A 318 -19.24 4.87 27.43
CA TYR A 318 -20.23 4.41 26.46
C TYR A 318 -21.33 5.43 26.22
N LYS A 319 -21.64 6.27 27.20
CA LYS A 319 -22.56 7.39 27.03
C LYS A 319 -21.99 8.44 26.07
N LYS A 320 -20.70 8.75 26.13
CA LYS A 320 -20.04 9.62 25.13
C LYS A 320 -20.06 9.00 23.72
N VAL A 321 -19.87 7.69 23.62
CA VAL A 321 -20.01 6.96 22.32
C VAL A 321 -21.44 7.07 21.79
N GLU A 322 -22.44 6.87 22.65
CA GLU A 322 -23.86 7.01 22.29
C GLU A 322 -24.18 8.43 21.77
N GLN A 323 -23.72 9.47 22.49
CA GLN A 323 -23.88 10.86 22.05
C GLN A 323 -23.24 11.14 20.68
N ALA A 324 -22.06 10.57 20.41
CA ALA A 324 -21.40 10.69 19.12
C ALA A 324 -22.20 10.00 18.00
N VAL A 325 -22.75 8.82 18.27
CA VAL A 325 -23.60 8.07 17.33
C VAL A 325 -24.91 8.83 17.07
N ASP A 326 -25.55 9.35 18.10
CA ASP A 326 -26.78 10.14 17.99
C ASP A 326 -26.55 11.38 17.10
N LEU A 327 -25.45 12.11 17.31
CA LEU A 327 -25.09 13.27 16.49
C LEU A 327 -24.89 12.92 15.01
N LEU A 328 -24.25 11.78 14.71
CA LEU A 328 -24.14 11.28 13.34
C LEU A 328 -25.53 10.97 12.76
N HIS A 329 -26.37 10.28 13.54
CA HIS A 329 -27.69 9.83 13.12
C HIS A 329 -28.63 11.01 12.84
N ASP A 330 -28.61 12.03 13.69
CA ASP A 330 -29.36 13.28 13.51
C ASP A 330 -28.95 14.00 12.22
N SER A 331 -27.69 13.86 11.81
CA SER A 331 -27.15 14.39 10.55
C SER A 331 -27.31 13.42 9.35
N GLY A 332 -28.03 12.32 9.53
CA GLY A 332 -28.32 11.31 8.50
C GLY A 332 -27.15 10.41 8.15
N TYR A 333 -26.11 10.35 8.97
CA TYR A 333 -24.99 9.44 8.83
C TYR A 333 -25.18 8.17 9.65
N VAL A 334 -24.60 7.08 9.17
CA VAL A 334 -24.40 5.81 9.87
C VAL A 334 -22.89 5.64 9.99
N PHE A 335 -22.37 5.40 11.19
CA PHE A 335 -20.94 5.18 11.42
C PHE A 335 -20.47 3.89 10.74
N GLY A 336 -21.27 2.83 10.87
CA GLY A 336 -21.16 1.58 10.12
C GLY A 336 -20.16 0.58 10.67
N ASP A 337 -19.06 1.07 11.24
CA ASP A 337 -17.99 0.22 11.78
C ASP A 337 -17.83 0.39 13.30
N LEU A 338 -18.93 0.53 14.04
CA LEU A 338 -18.87 0.81 15.47
C LEU A 338 -18.34 -0.41 16.23
N ARG A 339 -17.09 -0.32 16.71
CA ARG A 339 -16.36 -1.38 17.40
C ARG A 339 -15.40 -0.77 18.41
N LEU A 340 -14.96 -1.57 19.38
CA LEU A 340 -14.06 -1.10 20.44
C LEU A 340 -12.73 -0.56 19.89
N VAL A 341 -12.18 -1.18 18.85
CA VAL A 341 -10.96 -0.75 18.13
C VAL A 341 -11.09 0.61 17.42
N ASN A 342 -12.32 1.11 17.26
CA ASN A 342 -12.60 2.39 16.62
C ASN A 342 -12.98 3.46 17.67
N ILE A 343 -12.70 3.20 18.96
CA ILE A 343 -12.88 4.11 20.08
C ILE A 343 -11.49 4.40 20.68
N VAL A 344 -11.17 5.68 20.81
CA VAL A 344 -9.91 6.14 21.43
C VAL A 344 -10.23 6.89 22.72
N VAL A 345 -9.51 6.57 23.78
CA VAL A 345 -9.63 7.23 25.09
C VAL A 345 -8.48 8.23 25.25
N GLY A 346 -8.84 9.51 25.29
CA GLY A 346 -7.92 10.62 25.48
C GLY A 346 -7.45 10.80 26.92
N LYS A 347 -6.47 11.69 27.10
CA LYS A 347 -6.03 12.09 28.44
C LYS A 347 -7.18 12.84 29.14
N GLY A 348 -7.53 12.42 30.36
CA GLY A 348 -8.63 13.02 31.12
C GLY A 348 -10.00 12.34 30.93
N GLY A 349 -10.06 11.19 30.24
CA GLY A 349 -11.30 10.42 30.09
C GLY A 349 -12.21 10.90 28.95
N ASP A 350 -11.67 11.66 28.00
CA ASP A 350 -12.35 11.99 26.76
C ASP A 350 -12.41 10.78 25.83
N VAL A 351 -13.47 10.70 25.03
CA VAL A 351 -13.77 9.54 24.21
C VAL A 351 -14.05 9.99 22.79
N TYR A 352 -13.35 9.37 21.85
CA TYR A 352 -13.35 9.78 20.46
C TYR A 352 -13.65 8.59 19.56
N LEU A 353 -14.52 8.80 18.57
CA LEU A 353 -14.68 7.88 17.45
C LEU A 353 -13.61 8.16 16.39
N VAL A 354 -13.01 7.09 15.89
CA VAL A 354 -11.99 7.12 14.82
C VAL A 354 -12.34 6.13 13.72
N ASP A 355 -11.65 6.22 12.58
CA ASP A 355 -11.89 5.37 11.41
C ASP A 355 -13.26 5.57 10.71
N PHE A 356 -13.37 6.67 9.96
CA PHE A 356 -14.54 7.04 9.18
C PHE A 356 -14.54 6.46 7.76
N ASP A 357 -13.82 5.37 7.49
CA ASP A 357 -13.70 4.79 6.15
C ASP A 357 -15.03 4.23 5.64
N TRP A 358 -15.86 3.70 6.57
CA TRP A 358 -17.14 3.08 6.23
C TRP A 358 -18.32 4.01 6.46
N CYS A 359 -18.15 5.10 7.21
CA CYS A 359 -19.22 6.01 7.55
C CYS A 359 -19.91 6.56 6.28
N GLY A 360 -21.24 6.53 6.25
CA GLY A 360 -22.01 6.82 5.05
C GLY A 360 -23.41 7.33 5.37
N LYS A 361 -24.15 7.75 4.34
CA LYS A 361 -25.54 8.21 4.46
C LYS A 361 -26.49 7.02 4.59
N GLU A 362 -27.41 7.11 5.53
CA GLU A 362 -28.47 6.13 5.75
C GLU A 362 -29.27 5.85 4.47
N ASN A 363 -29.53 4.57 4.18
CA ASN A 363 -30.28 4.09 3.00
C ASN A 363 -29.73 4.54 1.63
N VAL A 364 -28.50 5.06 1.58
CA VAL A 364 -27.82 5.50 0.35
C VAL A 364 -26.49 4.76 0.20
N ASP A 365 -25.62 4.89 1.20
CA ASP A 365 -24.34 4.22 1.21
C ASP A 365 -24.48 2.73 1.54
N ARG A 366 -23.48 1.96 1.10
CA ARG A 366 -23.43 0.50 1.27
C ARG A 366 -22.17 0.07 1.99
N TYR A 367 -22.28 -1.02 2.73
CA TYR A 367 -21.12 -1.72 3.28
C TYR A 367 -20.20 -2.21 2.16
N PRO A 368 -18.87 -2.26 2.41
CA PRO A 368 -17.94 -2.75 1.41
C PRO A 368 -18.21 -4.22 1.06
N ILE A 369 -17.91 -4.59 -0.19
CA ILE A 369 -17.95 -6.00 -0.63
C ILE A 369 -16.90 -6.84 0.12
N THR A 370 -15.86 -6.20 0.64
CA THR A 370 -14.80 -6.82 1.44
C THR A 370 -15.12 -6.90 2.94
N LEU A 371 -16.39 -6.67 3.34
CA LEU A 371 -16.84 -6.83 4.73
C LEU A 371 -16.46 -8.22 5.26
N ASN A 372 -15.87 -8.27 6.45
CA ASN A 372 -15.56 -9.53 7.13
C ASN A 372 -16.83 -10.11 7.77
N ASP A 373 -17.48 -11.03 7.07
CA ASP A 373 -18.66 -11.79 7.52
C ASP A 373 -18.33 -13.25 7.88
N THR A 374 -17.07 -13.54 8.23
CA THR A 374 -16.60 -14.90 8.55
C THR A 374 -17.12 -15.45 9.89
N GLY A 375 -17.87 -14.65 10.66
CA GLY A 375 -18.32 -14.97 12.02
C GLY A 375 -17.36 -14.50 13.11
N ALA A 376 -16.18 -13.97 12.77
CA ALA A 376 -15.27 -13.34 13.73
C ALA A 376 -15.84 -12.06 14.35
N ILE A 377 -16.79 -11.42 13.67
CA ILE A 377 -17.52 -10.24 14.15
C ILE A 377 -19.01 -10.55 14.06
N THR A 378 -19.71 -10.37 15.17
CA THR A 378 -21.17 -10.49 15.22
C THR A 378 -21.80 -9.17 14.78
N TRP A 379 -22.08 -9.05 13.49
CA TRP A 379 -22.72 -7.87 12.93
C TRP A 379 -24.23 -7.82 13.22
N ALA A 380 -24.79 -6.61 13.16
CA ALA A 380 -26.22 -6.40 13.26
C ALA A 380 -26.99 -7.13 12.15
N ASN A 381 -28.24 -7.53 12.44
CA ASN A 381 -29.12 -8.10 11.42
C ASN A 381 -29.31 -7.10 10.27
N GLY A 382 -29.15 -7.57 9.03
CA GLY A 382 -29.24 -6.74 7.82
C GLY A 382 -27.88 -6.23 7.32
N VAL A 383 -26.82 -6.31 8.14
CA VAL A 383 -25.45 -6.02 7.71
C VAL A 383 -24.91 -7.19 6.88
N GLY A 384 -24.44 -6.87 5.69
CA GLY A 384 -23.80 -7.81 4.78
C GLY A 384 -23.05 -7.11 3.66
N ARG A 385 -22.24 -7.86 2.92
CA ARG A 385 -21.46 -7.34 1.79
C ARG A 385 -22.36 -6.59 0.79
N GLY A 386 -22.09 -5.30 0.57
CA GLY A 386 -22.86 -4.47 -0.38
C GLY A 386 -24.29 -4.11 0.04
N THR A 387 -24.70 -4.43 1.26
CA THR A 387 -26.03 -4.05 1.79
C THR A 387 -26.08 -2.57 2.17
N LEU A 388 -27.29 -1.99 2.20
CA LEU A 388 -27.49 -0.59 2.58
C LEU A 388 -27.18 -0.37 4.06
N MET A 389 -26.56 0.76 4.37
CA MET A 389 -26.30 1.17 5.74
C MET A 389 -27.56 1.73 6.38
N ARG A 390 -27.83 1.34 7.63
CA ARG A 390 -28.97 1.81 8.41
C ARG A 390 -28.55 2.11 9.84
N LYS A 391 -29.21 3.08 10.47
CA LYS A 391 -28.89 3.52 11.84
C LYS A 391 -29.05 2.39 12.86
N GLU A 392 -29.99 1.48 12.65
CA GLU A 392 -30.22 0.33 13.53
C GLU A 392 -28.99 -0.57 13.63
N HIS A 393 -28.11 -0.55 12.64
CA HIS A 393 -26.86 -1.29 12.68
C HIS A 393 -25.91 -0.73 13.75
N ASP A 394 -25.72 0.59 13.81
CA ASP A 394 -24.91 1.21 14.86
C ASP A 394 -25.55 1.02 16.23
N LEU A 395 -26.87 1.16 16.34
CA LEU A 395 -27.59 0.96 17.60
C LEU A 395 -27.44 -0.48 18.14
N TYR A 396 -27.41 -1.47 17.25
CA TYR A 396 -27.12 -2.85 17.64
C TYR A 396 -25.68 -2.99 18.14
N MET A 397 -24.70 -2.47 17.40
CA MET A 397 -23.30 -2.54 17.80
C MET A 397 -23.03 -1.80 19.11
N LEU A 398 -23.70 -0.67 19.34
CA LEU A 398 -23.64 0.07 20.60
C LEU A 398 -24.20 -0.75 21.77
N ARG A 399 -25.30 -1.48 21.56
CA ARG A 399 -25.83 -2.42 22.57
C ARG A 399 -24.83 -3.54 22.86
N CYS A 400 -24.18 -4.11 21.85
CA CYS A 400 -23.15 -5.13 22.06
C CYS A 400 -22.00 -4.59 22.93
N LEU A 401 -21.49 -3.39 22.62
CA LEU A 401 -20.45 -2.73 23.41
C LEU A 401 -20.88 -2.51 24.87
N LYS A 402 -22.11 -2.06 25.10
CA LYS A 402 -22.67 -1.88 26.46
C LYS A 402 -22.86 -3.21 27.19
N CYS A 403 -23.30 -4.27 26.49
CA CYS A 403 -23.46 -5.61 27.07
C CYS A 403 -22.11 -6.20 27.51
N ASP A 404 -21.08 -6.07 26.68
CA ASP A 404 -19.73 -6.54 27.02
C ASP A 404 -19.22 -5.87 28.30
N PHE A 405 -19.48 -4.56 28.46
CA PHE A 405 -19.20 -3.84 29.70
C PHE A 405 -19.96 -4.40 30.91
N LEU A 406 -21.28 -4.58 30.79
CA LEU A 406 -22.12 -5.08 31.91
C LEU A 406 -21.73 -6.49 32.36
N VAL A 407 -21.35 -7.37 31.43
CA VAL A 407 -20.86 -8.72 31.77
C VAL A 407 -19.58 -8.63 32.59
N VAL A 408 -18.67 -7.74 32.24
CA VAL A 408 -17.42 -7.53 32.99
C VAL A 408 -17.69 -6.93 34.37
N SER A 409 -18.54 -5.89 34.46
CA SER A 409 -18.84 -5.24 35.74
C SER A 409 -19.52 -6.18 36.74
N LEU A 410 -20.37 -7.10 36.25
CA LEU A 410 -21.00 -8.14 37.07
C LEU A 410 -20.03 -9.26 37.48
N SER A 411 -18.99 -9.50 36.69
CA SER A 411 -17.95 -10.50 36.98
C SER A 411 -16.92 -10.03 38.01
N PHE A 412 -16.82 -8.70 38.21
CA PHE A 412 -15.92 -8.06 39.15
C PHE A 412 -16.64 -6.91 39.88
N PRO A 413 -17.60 -7.20 40.76
CA PRO A 413 -18.23 -6.15 41.57
C PRO A 413 -17.15 -5.47 42.42
N ASP A 414 -17.16 -4.14 42.44
CA ASP A 414 -16.19 -3.31 43.17
C ASP A 414 -15.90 -3.86 44.58
N GLU A 415 -14.65 -4.27 44.83
CA GLU A 415 -14.15 -4.61 46.18
C GLU A 415 -13.93 -3.36 47.06
N THR A 416 -14.57 -2.24 46.74
CA THR A 416 -14.53 -1.02 47.55
C THR A 416 -15.84 -0.82 48.30
N HIS A 417 -16.18 -1.74 49.20
CA HIS A 417 -16.97 -1.50 50.40
C HIS A 417 -16.89 -2.71 51.35
N ILE A 418 -15.76 -2.88 52.04
CA ILE A 418 -15.70 -3.51 53.38
C ILE A 418 -14.79 -2.67 54.27
#